data_AF-A0A968T751-F1
#
_entry.id   AF-A0A968T751-F1
#
_cell.length_a   1.000
_cell.length_b   1.000
_cell.length_c   1.000
_cell.angle_alpha   90.00
_cell.angle_beta   90.00
_cell.angle_gamma   90.00
#
_symmetry.space_group_name_H-M   'P 1'
#
loop_
_entity.id
_entity.type
_entity.pdbx_description
1 polymer ?
#
loop_
_entity_poly.entity_id
_entity_poly.type
_entity_poly.pdbx_seq_one_letter_code
_entity_poly.pdbx_strand_id
1 'polypeptide(L)' 'MDFRYEDFLIQELIPQMELKYRLKSSRKSRAIAGLSMGGYGTVLNAFKYPDIFCAAYAMSAAIDMGTDAERQTKVIK' A
#
# COMPACT_ATOMS: atom_id res chain seq x y z
N MET A 1 -15.02 -1.86 16.30
CA MET A 1 -13.90 -0.90 16.20
C MET A 1 -13.52 -0.83 14.74
N ASP A 2 -14.06 0.15 14.02
CA ASP A 2 -13.77 0.33 12.60
C ASP A 2 -12.48 1.15 12.48
N PHE A 3 -11.33 0.47 12.46
CA PHE A 3 -10.04 1.16 12.39
C PHE A 3 -9.75 1.53 10.95
N ARG A 4 -9.90 2.82 10.63
CA ARG A 4 -9.58 3.37 9.31
C ARG A 4 -8.07 3.56 9.18
N TYR A 5 -7.33 2.46 9.02
CA TYR A 5 -5.87 2.45 8.90
C TYR A 5 -5.36 3.40 7.80
N GLU A 6 -6.15 3.55 6.74
CA GLU A 6 -5.89 4.48 5.66
C GLU A 6 -5.90 5.95 6.11
N ASP A 7 -6.87 6.37 6.93
CA ASP A 7 -6.91 7.74 7.45
C ASP A 7 -5.71 8.00 8.35
N PHE A 8 -5.36 7.04 9.20
CA PHE A 8 -4.14 7.10 10.01
C PHE A 8 -2.90 7.30 9.13
N LEU A 9 -2.76 6.55 8.03
CA LEU A 9 -1.60 6.67 7.15
C LEU A 9 -1.54 8.04 6.46
N ILE A 10 -2.66 8.46 5.86
CA ILE A 10 -2.70 9.61 4.94
C ILE A 10 -2.90 10.94 5.66
N GLN A 11 -3.78 10.98 6.65
CA GLN A 11 -4.19 12.22 7.31
C GLN A 11 -3.40 12.49 8.60
N GLU A 12 -2.86 11.45 9.22
CA GLU A 12 -2.15 11.58 10.51
C GLU A 12 -0.66 11.35 10.34
N LEU A 13 -0.24 10.15 9.97
CA LEU A 13 1.16 9.74 9.99
C LEU A 13 2.02 10.57 9.05
N ILE A 14 1.66 10.65 7.75
CA ILE A 14 2.47 11.38 6.77
C ILE A 14 2.62 12.87 7.15
N PRO A 15 1.54 13.63 7.45
CA PRO A 15 1.67 15.03 7.87
C PRO A 15 2.50 15.20 9.15
N GLN A 16 2.32 14.32 10.14
CA GLN A 16 3.09 14.39 11.39
C GLN A 16 4.59 14.11 11.16
N MET A 17 4.94 13.19 10.26
CA MET A 17 6.34 12.94 9.91
C MET A 17 6.98 14.13 9.20
N GLU A 18 6.26 14.80 8.31
CA GLU A 18 6.75 16.00 7.61
C GLU A 18 6.92 17.20 8.52
N LEU A 19 6.08 17.33 9.55
CA LEU A 19 6.22 18.37 10.56
C LEU A 19 7.42 18.12 11.48
N LYS A 20 7.62 16.85 11.87
CA LYS A 20 8.63 16.47 12.87
C LYS A 20 10.03 16.32 12.29
N TYR A 21 10.15 15.94 11.02
CA TYR A 21 11.41 15.63 10.38
C TYR A 21 11.60 16.45 9.09
N ARG A 22 12.84 16.58 8.63
CA ARG A 22 13.19 17.31 7.40
C ARG A 22 12.87 16.47 6.16
N LEU A 23 11.59 16.19 5.93
CA LEU A 23 11.09 15.45 4.77
C LEU A 23 10.59 16.42 3.69
N LYS A 24 10.65 15.98 2.43
CA LYS A 24 10.07 16.73 1.31
C LYS A 24 8.61 16.30 1.13
N SER A 25 7.68 17.24 1.18
CA SER A 25 6.25 16.97 1.00
C SER A 25 5.88 16.57 -0.44
N SER A 26 6.74 16.88 -1.42
CA SER A 26 6.50 16.55 -2.82
C SER A 26 6.38 15.04 -3.03
N ARG A 27 5.37 14.65 -3.82
CA ARG A 27 5.15 13.26 -4.22
C ARG A 27 6.38 12.59 -4.84
N LYS A 28 7.19 13.36 -5.57
CA LYS A 28 8.44 12.91 -6.22
C LYS A 28 9.49 12.41 -5.22
N SER A 29 9.28 12.65 -3.93
CA SER A 29 10.17 12.25 -2.84
C SER A 29 9.54 11.22 -1.91
N ARG A 30 8.39 10.63 -2.29
CA ARG A 30 7.68 9.67 -1.44
C ARG A 30 7.39 8.37 -2.19
N ALA A 31 7.85 7.26 -1.62
CA ALA A 31 7.56 5.92 -2.07
C ALA A 31 6.82 5.12 -0.98
N ILE A 32 6.10 4.08 -1.39
CA ILE A 32 5.41 3.15 -0.48
C ILE A 32 5.86 1.72 -0.78
N ALA A 33 6.06 0.91 0.26
CA ALA A 33 6.49 -0.48 0.10
C ALA A 33 5.88 -1.36 1.20
N GLY A 34 5.71 -2.66 0.90
CA GLY A 34 5.17 -3.60 1.87
C GLY A 34 5.28 -5.06 1.43
N LEU A 35 5.28 -5.97 2.41
CA LEU A 35 5.41 -7.42 2.23
C LEU A 35 4.06 -8.13 2.45
N SER A 36 3.74 -9.13 1.63
CA SER A 36 2.56 -9.99 1.81
C SER A 36 1.26 -9.16 1.84
N MET A 37 0.53 -9.17 2.95
CA MET A 37 -0.62 -8.29 3.17
C MET A 37 -0.26 -6.80 3.03
N GLY A 38 0.94 -6.39 3.47
CA GLY A 38 1.44 -5.04 3.26
C GLY A 38 1.75 -4.74 1.79
N GLY A 39 2.08 -5.76 0.99
CA GLY A 39 2.22 -5.63 -0.46
C GLY A 39 0.87 -5.35 -1.13
N TYR A 40 -0.19 -6.02 -0.67
CA TYR A 40 -1.56 -5.70 -1.09
C TYR A 40 -1.95 -4.26 -0.72
N GLY A 41 -1.68 -3.84 0.52
CA GLY A 41 -1.90 -2.47 0.97
C GLY A 41 -1.09 -1.44 0.17
N THR A 42 0.14 -1.77 -0.22
CA THR A 42 1.00 -0.92 -1.08
C THR A 42 0.36 -0.67 -2.43
N VAL A 43 -0.14 -1.73 -3.09
CA VAL A 43 -0.82 -1.62 -4.38
C VAL A 43 -2.07 -0.76 -4.26
N LEU A 44 -2.93 -1.03 -3.27
CA LEU A 44 -4.17 -0.27 -3.05
C LEU A 44 -3.90 1.23 -2.84
N ASN A 45 -2.98 1.56 -1.93
CA ASN A 45 -2.68 2.96 -1.60
C ASN A 45 -1.99 3.70 -2.76
N ALA A 46 -1.11 3.03 -3.50
CA ALA A 46 -0.42 3.65 -4.64
C ALA A 46 -1.40 4.05 -5.75
N PHE A 47 -2.40 3.21 -6.04
CA PHE A 47 -3.41 3.51 -7.06
C PHE A 47 -4.50 4.47 -6.56
N LYS A 48 -4.86 4.41 -5.28
CA LYS A 48 -5.87 5.30 -4.68
C LYS A 48 -5.34 6.71 -4.42
N TYR A 49 -4.05 6.84 -4.08
CA TYR A 49 -3.39 8.12 -3.83
C TYR A 49 -2.22 8.36 -4.80
N PRO A 50 -2.51 8.40 -6.11
CA PRO A 50 -1.48 8.56 -7.12
C PRO A 50 -0.87 9.95 -7.08
N ASP A 51 -1.39 10.90 -6.30
CA ASP A 51 -0.78 12.22 -6.06
C ASP A 51 0.14 12.24 -4.85
N ILE A 52 0.11 11.23 -3.97
CA ILE A 52 0.92 11.19 -2.74
C ILE A 52 2.23 10.42 -2.95
N PHE A 53 2.20 9.31 -3.71
CA PHE A 53 3.34 8.40 -3.89
C PHE A 53 3.85 8.39 -5.34
N CYS A 54 5.14 8.60 -5.57
CA CYS A 54 5.75 8.52 -6.92
C CYS A 54 6.27 7.11 -7.29
N ALA A 55 6.44 6.24 -6.30
CA ALA A 55 6.91 4.88 -6.51
C ALA A 55 6.25 3.93 -5.51
N ALA A 56 6.05 2.69 -5.93
CA ALA A 56 5.49 1.63 -5.11
C ALA A 56 6.30 0.35 -5.27
N TYR A 57 6.57 -0.35 -4.16
CA TYR A 57 7.26 -1.64 -4.16
C TYR A 57 6.49 -2.68 -3.34
N ALA A 58 5.68 -3.47 -4.04
CA ALA A 58 4.84 -4.50 -3.45
C ALA A 58 5.56 -5.86 -3.50
N MET A 59 5.97 -6.36 -2.34
CA MET A 59 6.73 -7.61 -2.22
C MET A 59 5.82 -8.78 -1.84
N SER A 60 5.90 -9.88 -2.60
CA SER A 60 5.10 -11.10 -2.37
C SER A 60 3.63 -10.79 -2.06
N ALA A 61 3.06 -9.83 -2.80
CA ALA A 61 1.83 -9.17 -2.41
C ALA A 61 0.64 -10.14 -2.43
N ALA A 62 -0.18 -10.10 -1.38
CA ALA A 62 -1.39 -10.91 -1.27
C ALA A 62 -2.54 -10.36 -2.14
N ILE A 63 -2.28 -10.19 -3.45
CA ILE A 63 -3.23 -9.61 -4.42
C ILE A 63 -4.23 -10.63 -4.99
N ASP A 64 -3.90 -11.92 -4.91
CA ASP A 64 -4.76 -13.03 -5.33
C ASP A 64 -4.86 -14.04 -4.17
N MET A 65 -5.75 -13.72 -3.23
CA MET A 65 -6.25 -14.68 -2.25
C MET A 65 -7.57 -15.29 -2.74
N GLY A 66 -7.55 -15.87 -3.94
CA GLY A 66 -8.64 -16.73 -4.42
C GLY A 66 -8.92 -17.87 -3.43
N THR A 67 -10.12 -18.43 -3.52
CA THR A 67 -10.48 -19.64 -2.76
C THR A 67 -9.71 -20.84 -3.32
N ASP A 68 -9.42 -21.86 -2.50
CA ASP A 68 -8.62 -23.02 -2.93
C ASP A 68 -9.21 -23.73 -4.18
N ALA A 69 -10.53 -23.63 -4.39
CA ALA A 69 -11.22 -24.11 -5.58
C ALA A 69 -10.77 -23.43 -6.89
N GLU A 70 -10.44 -22.13 -6.84
CA GLU A 70 -9.99 -21.35 -8.00
C GLU A 70 -8.51 -21.58 -8.32
N ARG A 71 -7.71 -21.92 -7.30
CA ARG A 71 -6.28 -22.24 -7.46
C ARG A 71 -6.05 -23.58 -8.15
N GLN A 72 -6.85 -24.61 -7.86
CA GLN A 72 -6.72 -25.94 -8.50
C GLN A 72 -7.06 -25.89 -10.00
N THR A 73 -8.03 -25.06 -10.41
CA THR A 73 -8.46 -24.97 -11.82
C THR A 73 -7.40 -24.34 -12.74
N LYS A 74 -6.52 -23.48 -12.20
CA LYS A 74 -5.42 -22.86 -12.96
C LYS A 74 -4.20 -23.77 -13.15
N VAL A 75 -4.07 -24.86 -12.39
CA VAL A 75 -2.91 -25.79 -12.46
C VAL A 75 -3.14 -26.93 -13.46
N ILE A 76 -4.41 -27.20 -13.82
CA ILE A 76 -4.80 -28.34 -14.68
C ILE A 76 -5.08 -27.88 -16.14
N LYS A 77 -4.66 -26.66 -16.53
CA LYS A 77 -4.69 -26.19 -17.92
C LYS A 77 -3.31 -25.84 -18.42
#